data_AF-A0A438DJI3-F1
#
_entry.id   AF-A0A438DJI3-F1
#
_cell.length_a   1.000
_cell.length_b   1.000
_cell.length_c   1.000
_cell.angle_alpha   90.00
_cell.angle_beta   90.00
_cell.angle_gamma   90.00
#
_symmetry.space_group_name_H-M   'P 1'
#
loop_
_entity.id
_entity.type
_entity.pdbx_description
1 polymer ?
#
loop_
_entity_poly.entity_id
_entity_poly.type
_entity_poly.pdbx_seq_one_letter_code
_entity_poly.pdbx_strand_id
1 'polypeptide(L)' 'MIETFRDWSEKLPFALWAYQTSFRTSIGATPYSLVYSMEAVLPVEIEMGSLRVALE' A
#
# COMPACT_ATOMS: atom_id res chain seq x y z
N MET A 1 -12.30 6.82 -16.89
CA MET A 1 -11.38 7.62 -16.07
C MET A 1 -10.01 7.47 -16.70
N ILE A 2 -9.51 8.52 -17.36
CA ILE A 2 -8.22 8.45 -18.06
C ILE A 2 -7.17 8.50 -16.96
N GLU A 3 -6.46 7.40 -16.74
CA GLU A 3 -5.39 7.35 -15.77
C GLU A 3 -4.24 8.22 -16.31
N THR A 4 -4.16 9.46 -15.84
CA THR A 4 -3.11 10.35 -16.29
C THR A 4 -1.85 9.97 -15.52
N PHE A 5 -0.72 9.87 -16.22
CA PHE A 5 0.59 9.61 -15.59
C PHE A 5 0.93 10.63 -14.49
N ARG A 6 0.17 11.73 -14.37
CA ARG A 6 0.34 12.80 -13.40
C ARG A 6 -0.05 12.43 -11.97
N ASP A 7 -0.91 11.42 -11.80
CA ASP A 7 -1.47 11.04 -10.48
C ASP A 7 -0.64 9.93 -9.79
N TRP A 8 0.55 9.62 -10.34
CA TRP A 8 1.42 8.56 -9.83
C TRP A 8 1.83 8.79 -8.38
N SER A 9 2.04 10.04 -7.98
CA SER A 9 2.46 10.42 -6.63
C SER A 9 1.38 10.11 -5.61
N GLU A 10 0.11 10.26 -5.98
CA GLU A 10 -1.03 9.96 -5.10
C GLU A 10 -1.26 8.46 -4.98
N LYS A 11 -0.94 7.69 -6.04
CA LYS A 11 -1.06 6.22 -6.07
C LYS A 11 0.14 5.50 -5.47
N LEU A 12 1.30 6.16 -5.38
CA LEU A 12 2.54 5.56 -4.91
C LEU A 12 2.44 4.96 -3.50
N PRO A 13 1.83 5.61 -2.50
CA PRO A 13 1.69 5.03 -1.17
C PRO A 13 0.86 3.73 -1.19
N PHE A 14 -0.21 3.70 -1.98
CA PHE A 14 -1.05 2.51 -2.14
C PHE A 14 -0.32 1.37 -2.86
N ALA A 15 0.44 1.69 -3.90
CA ALA A 15 1.23 0.69 -4.64
C ALA A 15 2.35 0.10 -3.76
N LEU A 16 3.05 0.94 -2.98
CA LEU A 16 4.06 0.49 -2.02
C LEU A 16 3.44 -0.39 -0.93
N TRP A 17 2.28 0.01 -0.40
CA TRP A 17 1.57 -0.79 0.59
C TRP A 17 1.19 -2.17 0.04
N ALA A 18 0.56 -2.21 -1.13
CA ALA A 18 0.19 -3.46 -1.79
C ALA A 18 1.41 -4.35 -2.03
N TYR A 19 2.55 -3.78 -2.44
CA TYR A 19 3.78 -4.53 -2.61
C TYR A 19 4.33 -5.11 -1.30
N GLN A 20 4.29 -4.34 -0.20
CA GLN A 20 4.79 -4.76 1.10
C GLN A 20 3.92 -5.86 1.74
N THR A 21 2.61 -5.79 1.57
CA THR A 21 1.67 -6.74 2.18
C THR A 21 1.32 -7.93 1.29
N SER A 22 1.69 -7.91 0.01
CA SER A 22 1.42 -9.02 -0.89
C SER A 22 2.34 -10.22 -0.60
N PHE A 23 1.74 -11.40 -0.54
CA PHE A 23 2.47 -12.64 -0.32
C PHE A 23 3.34 -12.95 -1.54
N ARG A 24 4.64 -13.14 -1.31
CA ARG A 24 5.58 -13.44 -2.38
C ARG A 24 5.95 -14.91 -2.35
N THR A 25 5.46 -15.66 -3.32
CA THR A 25 5.69 -17.12 -3.44
C THR A 25 7.16 -17.50 -3.50
N SER A 26 8.02 -16.63 -4.07
CA SER A 26 9.47 -16.86 -4.11
C SER A 26 10.16 -16.79 -2.74
N ILE A 27 9.57 -16.07 -1.78
CA ILE A 27 10.13 -15.90 -0.42
C ILE A 27 9.28 -16.66 0.62
N GLY A 28 8.05 -17.05 0.27
CA GLY A 28 7.12 -17.74 1.16
C GLY A 28 6.55 -16.85 2.27
N ALA A 29 6.69 -15.53 2.14
CA ALA A 29 6.25 -14.54 3.12
C ALA A 29 5.90 -13.21 2.44
N THR A 30 5.30 -12.29 3.20
CA THR A 30 5.13 -10.89 2.76
C THR A 30 6.43 -10.12 3.03
N PRO A 31 6.82 -9.17 2.17
CA PRO A 31 7.98 -8.31 2.47
C PRO A 31 7.86 -7.59 3.83
N TYR A 32 6.64 -7.23 4.24
CA TYR A 32 6.36 -6.61 5.53
C TYR A 32 6.71 -7.54 6.71
N SER A 33 6.31 -8.81 6.65
CA SER A 33 6.58 -9.74 7.76
C SER A 33 8.05 -10.07 7.92
N LEU A 34 8.87 -9.92 6.87
CA LEU A 34 10.32 -10.03 6.98
C LEU A 34 10.98 -8.85 7.69
N VAL A 35 10.46 -7.64 7.51
CA VAL A 35 11.03 -6.43 8.12
C VAL A 35 10.60 -6.30 9.58
N TYR A 36 9.32 -6.55 9.86
CA TYR A 36 8.73 -6.30 11.17
C TYR A 36 8.51 -7.57 12.00
N SER A 37 8.80 -8.75 11.44
CA SER A 37 8.53 -10.05 12.09
C SER A 37 7.06 -10.25 12.50
N MET A 38 6.14 -9.55 11.83
CA MET A 38 4.70 -9.59 12.09
C MET A 38 3.92 -9.45 10.77
N GLU A 39 2.78 -10.13 10.67
CA GLU A 39 1.89 -9.98 9.51
C GLU A 39 1.30 -8.57 9.47
N ALA A 40 1.15 -8.04 8.24
CA ALA A 40 0.61 -6.70 8.04
C ALA A 40 -0.88 -6.66 8.43
N VAL A 41 -1.20 -5.88 9.45
CA VAL A 41 -2.58 -5.47 9.76
C VAL A 41 -2.80 -4.12 9.09
N LEU A 42 -3.86 -3.99 8.27
CA LEU A 42 -4.17 -2.75 7.55
C LEU A 42 -4.16 -1.55 8.52
N PRO A 43 -3.22 -0.60 8.40
CA PRO A 43 -3.20 0.57 9.24
C PRO A 43 -4.27 1.53 8.74
N VAL A 44 -4.99 2.13 9.70
CA VAL A 44 -6.00 3.16 9.46
C VAL A 44 -5.43 4.35 8.68
N GLU A 45 -4.11 4.53 8.65
CA GLU A 45 -3.41 5.60 7.93
C GLU A 45 -3.53 5.48 6.39
N ILE A 46 -3.60 4.27 5.83
CA ILE A 46 -3.86 4.07 4.39
C ILE A 46 -5.32 4.46 4.07
N GLU A 47 -6.25 4.14 4.96
CA GLU A 47 -7.66 4.51 4.86
C GLU A 47 -7.87 6.02 5.07
N MET A 48 -7.19 6.63 6.04
CA MET A 48 -7.23 8.07 6.32
C MET A 48 -6.55 8.91 5.23
N GLY A 49 -5.51 8.39 4.57
CA GLY A 49 -4.98 8.99 3.34
C GLY A 49 -6.02 9.04 2.23
N SER A 50 -6.81 7.97 2.09
CA SER A 50 -7.93 7.91 1.15
C SER A 50 -9.11 8.82 1.56
N LEU A 51 -9.40 8.97 2.86
CA LEU A 51 -10.46 9.85 3.37
C LEU A 51 -10.09 11.34 3.30
N ARG A 52 -8.82 11.70 3.48
CA ARG A 52 -8.34 13.07 3.29
C ARG A 52 -8.36 13.50 1.83
N VAL A 53 -8.02 12.59 0.91
CA VAL A 53 -8.13 12.83 -0.54
C VAL A 53 -9.58 12.85 -1.00
N ALA A 54 -10.48 12.09 -0.35
CA ALA A 54 -11.91 12.09 -0.68
C ALA A 54 -12.69 13.31 -0.15
N LEU A 55 -12.09 14.13 0.71
CA LEU A 55 -12.72 15.35 1.28
C LEU A 55 -12.27 16.64 0.58
N GLU A 56 -11.38 16.56 -0.42
CA GLU A 56 -11.01 17.70 -1.29
C GLU A 56 -11.94 17.83 -2.50
#